data_AF-A0A955DRR9-F1
#
_entry.id   AF-A0A955DRR9-F1
#
_cell.length_a   1.000
_cell.length_b   1.000
_cell.length_c   1.000
_cell.angle_alpha   90.00
_cell.angle_beta   90.00
_cell.angle_gamma   90.00
#
_symmetry.space_group_name_H-M   'P 1'
#
loop_
_entity.id
_entity.type
_entity.pdbx_description
1 polymer ?
#
loop_
_entity_poly.entity_id
_entity_poly.type
_entity_poly.pdbx_seq_one_letter_code
_entity_poly.pdbx_strand_id
1 'polypeptide(L)'
;DLVAQLDVPIPGEGQVHVLFLENADATELASTLQSLTQSVQDMRPDQNPTLSQAAAESSASTATFSGDLSITADEATNALVVVASLRDFLALRSVIEQLDRRRQQVYVEAVVMEVTLNRQNQAGLVWHTGAPGPSVDGNDSLLFGATSVGGLSSLSIDPSSLLGLTVGLQGPSLADLFNIDSPLLSGLPSIGAVLQAAQTDNNVNILSTPHILTMDNEEAEIVVGENIPFISGINSGLGSLGSLASSLGGGDLSSLGNLSSLGSSLGGLGGLGGVSVQRQDVALTLRITPQINESNFVRLEIEEQVEDVQSIDPVLGPRTTTRQARTTVVVQDQQTVVIGGLMRDTFVEDVSKVPILGDIPVIGHFFRNTTRRTVKTNLLLLLTPYIIRDPSDFQEIFRRKMQEREEFLAYFGHRDASYMAGIDYARKDGPMQSMFETIAMA
;
A
#
# COMPACT_ATOMS: atom_id res chain seq x y z
N ASP A 1 -1.51 -68.56 -49.87
CA ASP A 1 -2.72 -67.77 -50.20
C ASP A 1 -3.33 -67.00 -49.06
N LEU A 2 -3.93 -67.62 -48.03
CA LEU A 2 -4.64 -66.86 -46.99
C LEU A 2 -3.76 -65.87 -46.21
N VAL A 3 -2.50 -66.24 -45.95
CA VAL A 3 -1.51 -65.38 -45.28
C VAL A 3 -1.11 -64.17 -46.14
N ALA A 4 -1.00 -64.35 -47.47
CA ALA A 4 -0.68 -63.26 -48.39
C ALA A 4 -1.88 -62.32 -48.66
N GLN A 5 -3.10 -62.75 -48.36
CA GLN A 5 -4.31 -61.92 -48.40
C GLN A 5 -4.54 -61.14 -47.09
N LEU A 6 -3.95 -61.60 -45.98
CA LEU A 6 -3.97 -60.91 -44.67
C LEU A 6 -2.78 -59.95 -44.49
N ASP A 7 -1.69 -60.15 -45.24
CA ASP A 7 -0.51 -59.30 -45.27
C ASP A 7 -0.69 -58.10 -46.21
N VAL A 8 -1.78 -57.35 -46.02
CA VAL A 8 -1.99 -56.04 -46.64
C VAL A 8 -1.87 -55.02 -45.51
N PRO A 9 -0.96 -54.02 -45.61
CA PRO A 9 -0.87 -52.98 -44.59
C PRO A 9 -2.23 -52.30 -44.50
N ILE A 10 -2.89 -52.39 -43.35
CA ILE A 10 -4.17 -51.73 -43.10
C ILE A 10 -3.85 -50.23 -42.99
N PRO A 11 -4.26 -49.39 -43.96
CA PRO A 11 -4.00 -47.97 -43.87
C PRO A 11 -4.97 -47.36 -42.84
N GLY A 12 -4.49 -46.98 -41.66
CA GLY A 12 -5.28 -46.16 -40.74
C GLY A 12 -5.19 -46.43 -39.24
N GLU A 13 -4.46 -47.45 -38.77
CA GLU A 13 -4.22 -47.60 -37.33
C GLU A 13 -3.01 -46.77 -36.87
N GLY A 14 -3.24 -45.83 -35.95
CA GLY A 14 -2.18 -45.10 -35.23
C GLY A 14 -1.52 -43.94 -36.00
N GLN A 15 -2.25 -43.22 -36.84
CA GLN A 15 -1.67 -42.06 -37.55
C GLN A 15 -1.42 -40.89 -36.58
N VAL A 16 -0.24 -40.28 -36.73
CA VAL A 16 0.15 -39.04 -36.03
C VAL A 16 -0.50 -37.87 -36.74
N HIS A 17 -1.30 -37.09 -36.01
CA HIS A 17 -1.92 -35.87 -36.50
C HIS A 17 -1.32 -34.66 -35.76
N VAL A 18 -1.02 -33.60 -36.50
CA VAL A 18 -0.52 -32.35 -35.94
C VAL A 18 -1.59 -31.28 -36.14
N LEU A 19 -1.99 -30.62 -35.04
CA LEU A 19 -2.95 -29.52 -35.02
C LEU A 19 -2.26 -28.28 -34.46
N PHE A 20 -2.29 -27.17 -35.22
CA PHE A 20 -1.86 -25.88 -34.73
C PHE A 20 -3.03 -25.20 -34.03
N LEU A 21 -2.78 -24.66 -32.83
CA LEU A 21 -3.78 -23.93 -32.06
C LEU A 21 -3.69 -22.43 -32.37
N GLU A 22 -4.84 -21.76 -32.44
CA GLU A 22 -4.91 -20.34 -32.78
C GLU A 22 -4.98 -19.43 -31.54
N ASN A 23 -5.68 -19.85 -30.49
CA ASN A 23 -6.00 -19.02 -29.32
C ASN A 23 -5.55 -19.60 -27.98
N ALA A 24 -5.57 -20.93 -27.83
CA ALA A 24 -5.22 -21.62 -26.59
C ALA A 24 -3.77 -22.12 -26.59
N ASP A 25 -3.20 -22.29 -25.39
CA ASP A 25 -1.84 -22.81 -25.22
C ASP A 25 -1.84 -24.34 -25.29
N ALA A 26 -0.96 -24.90 -26.13
CA ALA A 26 -0.85 -26.34 -26.37
C ALA A 26 -0.54 -27.12 -25.09
N THR A 27 0.29 -26.57 -24.21
CA THR A 27 0.68 -27.22 -22.94
C THR A 27 -0.52 -27.36 -22.00
N GLU A 28 -1.34 -26.31 -21.87
CA GLU A 28 -2.54 -26.34 -21.03
C GLU A 28 -3.60 -27.28 -21.61
N LEU A 29 -3.87 -27.20 -22.92
CA LEU A 29 -4.83 -28.09 -23.59
C LEU A 29 -4.39 -29.56 -23.57
N ALA A 30 -3.09 -29.86 -23.74
CA ALA A 30 -2.61 -31.22 -23.65
C ALA A 30 -2.82 -31.80 -22.24
N SER A 31 -2.55 -31.02 -21.19
CA SER A 31 -2.75 -31.48 -19.81
C SER A 31 -4.23 -31.78 -19.50
N THR A 32 -5.15 -30.93 -19.97
CA THR A 32 -6.59 -31.12 -19.79
C THR A 32 -7.11 -32.32 -20.59
N LEU A 33 -6.70 -32.46 -21.84
CA LEU A 33 -7.07 -33.61 -22.67
C LEU A 33 -6.48 -34.93 -22.16
N GLN A 34 -5.24 -34.95 -21.67
CA GLN A 34 -4.64 -36.12 -21.03
C GLN A 34 -5.40 -36.53 -19.77
N SER A 35 -5.84 -35.56 -18.95
CA SER A 35 -6.65 -35.85 -17.76
C SER A 35 -8.02 -36.47 -18.13
N LEU A 36 -8.63 -35.99 -19.22
CA LEU A 36 -9.88 -36.53 -19.74
C LEU A 36 -9.69 -37.98 -20.20
N THR A 37 -8.61 -38.29 -20.91
CA THR A 37 -8.38 -39.62 -21.48
C THR A 37 -7.97 -40.65 -20.43
N GLN A 38 -7.15 -40.26 -19.45
CA GLN A 38 -6.81 -41.11 -18.30
C GLN A 38 -8.06 -41.47 -17.48
N SER A 39 -8.95 -40.50 -17.25
CA SER A 39 -10.20 -40.76 -16.52
C SER A 39 -11.14 -41.76 -17.22
N VAL A 40 -11.09 -41.83 -18.56
CA VAL A 40 -11.86 -42.80 -19.34
C VAL A 40 -11.19 -44.19 -19.32
N GLN A 41 -9.86 -44.25 -19.28
CA GLN A 41 -9.10 -45.50 -19.20
C GLN A 41 -9.34 -46.25 -17.88
N ASP A 42 -9.46 -45.52 -16.76
CA ASP A 42 -9.72 -46.08 -15.42
C ASP A 42 -11.16 -46.59 -15.23
N MET A 43 -12.10 -46.20 -16.10
CA MET A 43 -13.48 -46.72 -16.08
C MET A 43 -13.66 -48.03 -16.85
N ARG A 44 -12.59 -48.65 -17.37
CA ARG A 44 -12.66 -50.01 -17.90
C ARG A 44 -12.85 -50.98 -16.72
N PRO A 45 -14.02 -51.64 -16.56
CA PRO A 45 -14.15 -52.69 -15.58
C PRO A 45 -13.21 -53.82 -15.99
N ASP A 46 -12.40 -54.27 -15.06
CA ASP A 46 -11.56 -55.45 -15.19
C ASP A 46 -12.48 -56.64 -15.56
N GLN A 47 -12.55 -56.97 -16.85
CA GLN A 47 -13.35 -58.08 -17.35
C GLN A 47 -12.65 -59.38 -16.98
N ASN A 48 -12.90 -59.86 -15.77
CA ASN A 48 -12.71 -61.26 -15.45
C ASN A 48 -13.94 -62.02 -16.01
N PRO A 49 -13.81 -62.88 -17.04
CA PRO A 49 -14.96 -63.48 -17.69
C PRO A 49 -15.41 -64.70 -16.88
N THR A 50 -16.41 -64.53 -16.02
CA THR A 50 -17.26 -65.66 -15.61
C THR A 50 -18.73 -65.31 -15.84
N LEU A 51 -19.39 -66.21 -16.57
CA LEU A 51 -20.72 -66.10 -17.16
C LEU A 51 -21.82 -65.71 -16.16
N SER A 52 -22.61 -64.68 -16.46
CA SER A 52 -24.08 -64.72 -16.32
C SER A 52 -24.74 -63.56 -17.08
N GLN A 53 -25.90 -63.83 -17.67
CA GLN A 53 -26.55 -63.08 -18.73
C GLN A 53 -27.84 -62.39 -18.22
N ALA A 54 -28.22 -61.30 -18.91
CA ALA A 54 -29.50 -60.56 -18.88
C ALA A 54 -29.68 -59.57 -17.71
N ALA A 55 -30.11 -58.30 -17.90
CA ALA A 55 -30.97 -57.69 -18.92
C ALA A 55 -30.69 -56.16 -19.13
N ALA A 56 -31.12 -55.64 -20.28
CA ALA A 56 -31.16 -54.24 -20.76
C ALA A 56 -31.87 -53.27 -19.77
N GLU A 57 -31.73 -51.94 -19.76
CA GLU A 57 -31.49 -50.91 -20.81
C GLU A 57 -31.38 -49.55 -20.08
N SER A 58 -30.45 -48.65 -20.45
CA SER A 58 -30.60 -47.17 -20.37
C SER A 58 -29.41 -46.46 -20.99
N SER A 59 -29.73 -45.57 -21.91
CA SER A 59 -28.87 -44.81 -22.82
C SER A 59 -27.89 -43.85 -22.14
N ALA A 60 -26.62 -43.91 -22.56
CA ALA A 60 -25.83 -42.74 -22.94
C ALA A 60 -24.72 -43.26 -23.86
N SER A 61 -24.62 -42.71 -25.07
CA SER A 61 -23.47 -42.95 -25.94
C SER A 61 -22.25 -42.26 -25.34
N THR A 62 -21.67 -42.85 -24.30
CA THR A 62 -20.33 -42.51 -23.84
C THR A 62 -19.40 -42.88 -24.98
N ALA A 63 -18.79 -41.88 -25.59
CA ALA A 63 -17.74 -42.04 -26.59
C ALA A 63 -16.66 -42.94 -25.99
N THR A 64 -16.76 -44.23 -26.26
CA THR A 64 -15.81 -45.23 -25.80
C THR A 64 -14.66 -45.15 -26.79
N PHE A 65 -13.67 -44.30 -26.49
CA PHE A 65 -12.43 -44.19 -27.25
C PHE A 65 -11.83 -45.60 -27.34
N SER A 66 -11.67 -46.09 -28.57
CA SER A 66 -11.45 -47.52 -28.83
C SER A 66 -9.98 -47.93 -28.96
N GLY A 67 -9.05 -46.97 -29.02
CA GLY A 67 -7.62 -47.22 -29.22
C GLY A 67 -6.70 -46.53 -28.22
N ASP A 68 -5.40 -46.84 -28.31
CA ASP A 68 -4.35 -46.15 -27.58
C ASP A 68 -4.25 -44.69 -28.06
N LEU A 69 -4.63 -43.76 -27.19
CA LEU A 69 -4.65 -42.33 -27.45
C LEU A 69 -3.52 -41.65 -26.69
N SER A 70 -2.57 -41.06 -27.42
CA SER A 70 -1.48 -40.28 -26.83
C SER A 70 -1.50 -38.86 -27.38
N ILE A 71 -1.44 -37.87 -26.48
CA ILE A 71 -1.51 -36.46 -26.80
C ILE A 71 -0.27 -35.81 -26.21
N THR A 72 0.53 -35.14 -27.05
CA THR A 72 1.74 -34.43 -26.63
C THR A 72 1.69 -33.01 -27.19
N ALA A 73 2.07 -32.01 -26.38
CA ALA A 73 2.20 -30.63 -26.83
C ALA A 73 3.63 -30.36 -27.33
N ASP A 74 3.74 -29.57 -28.39
CA ASP A 74 4.96 -28.88 -28.79
C ASP A 74 4.80 -27.39 -28.49
N GLU A 75 5.53 -26.92 -27.48
CA GLU A 75 5.49 -25.53 -27.01
C GLU A 75 6.08 -24.56 -28.04
N ALA A 76 7.10 -24.97 -28.80
CA ALA A 76 7.79 -24.08 -29.73
C ALA A 76 6.90 -23.64 -30.91
N THR A 77 5.98 -24.50 -31.33
CA THR A 77 5.09 -24.26 -32.48
C THR A 77 3.63 -24.09 -32.09
N ASN A 78 3.32 -24.05 -30.78
CA ASN A 78 1.96 -24.08 -30.23
C ASN A 78 1.06 -25.12 -30.91
N ALA A 79 1.54 -26.37 -30.96
CA ALA A 79 0.87 -27.45 -31.68
C ALA A 79 0.61 -28.67 -30.80
N LEU A 80 -0.51 -29.33 -31.03
CA LEU A 80 -0.85 -30.62 -30.43
C LEU A 80 -0.51 -31.75 -31.41
N VAL A 81 0.34 -32.66 -30.97
CA VAL A 81 0.66 -33.91 -31.65
C VAL A 81 -0.22 -35.00 -31.04
N VAL A 82 -1.19 -35.47 -31.82
CA VAL A 82 -2.19 -36.46 -31.40
C VAL A 82 -1.95 -37.76 -32.15
N VAL A 83 -1.66 -38.83 -31.42
CA VAL A 83 -1.54 -40.19 -31.94
C VAL A 83 -2.83 -40.92 -31.59
N ALA A 84 -3.68 -41.16 -32.58
CA ALA A 84 -5.01 -41.72 -32.38
C ALA A 84 -5.54 -42.43 -33.64
N SER A 85 -6.62 -43.20 -33.48
CA SER A 85 -7.43 -43.68 -34.61
C SER A 85 -8.17 -42.51 -35.27
N LEU A 86 -8.47 -42.61 -36.58
CA LEU A 86 -9.17 -41.54 -37.32
C LEU A 86 -10.52 -41.16 -36.68
N ARG A 87 -11.24 -42.13 -36.12
CA ARG A 87 -12.53 -41.89 -35.46
C ARG A 87 -12.38 -41.06 -34.19
N ASP A 88 -11.39 -41.39 -33.36
CA ASP A 88 -11.13 -40.70 -32.10
C ASP A 88 -10.56 -39.30 -32.36
N PHE A 89 -9.70 -39.15 -33.37
CA PHE A 89 -9.17 -37.86 -33.80
C PHE A 89 -10.28 -36.89 -34.26
N LEU A 90 -11.25 -37.36 -35.05
CA LEU A 90 -12.37 -36.51 -35.48
C LEU A 90 -13.26 -36.06 -34.31
N ALA A 91 -13.45 -36.92 -33.30
CA ALA A 91 -14.14 -36.54 -32.07
C ALA A 91 -13.36 -35.49 -31.28
N LEU A 92 -12.05 -35.69 -31.08
CA LEU A 92 -11.17 -34.73 -30.41
C LEU A 92 -11.11 -33.40 -31.14
N ARG A 93 -11.06 -33.41 -32.47
CA ARG A 93 -11.04 -32.17 -33.27
C ARG A 93 -12.23 -31.27 -32.94
N SER A 94 -13.43 -31.85 -32.82
CA SER A 94 -14.64 -31.07 -32.48
C SER A 94 -14.59 -30.46 -31.08
N VAL A 95 -13.91 -31.12 -30.13
CA VAL A 95 -13.72 -30.61 -28.76
C VAL A 95 -12.62 -29.55 -28.74
N ILE A 96 -11.51 -29.77 -29.45
CA ILE A 96 -10.42 -28.81 -29.59
C ILE A 96 -10.94 -27.51 -30.21
N GLU A 97 -11.77 -27.58 -31.24
CA GLU A 97 -12.38 -26.39 -31.87
C GLU A 97 -13.29 -25.60 -30.90
N GLN A 98 -13.94 -26.27 -29.94
CA GLN A 98 -14.72 -25.60 -28.90
C GLN A 98 -13.85 -24.99 -27.78
N LEU A 99 -12.72 -25.61 -27.48
CA LEU A 99 -11.77 -25.13 -26.46
C LEU A 99 -10.85 -24.03 -26.99
N ASP A 100 -10.47 -24.07 -28.26
CA ASP A 100 -9.62 -23.09 -28.95
C ASP A 100 -10.39 -21.81 -29.33
N ARG A 101 -11.19 -21.30 -28.39
CA ARG A 101 -11.88 -20.02 -28.52
C ARG A 101 -11.00 -18.89 -28.01
N ARG A 102 -11.14 -17.71 -28.60
CA ARG A 102 -10.48 -16.49 -28.11
C ARG A 102 -10.92 -16.19 -26.67
N ARG A 103 -9.94 -16.11 -25.76
CA ARG A 103 -10.16 -15.67 -24.36
C ARG A 103 -10.47 -14.18 -24.34
N GLN A 104 -11.44 -13.82 -23.50
CA GLN A 104 -11.78 -12.41 -23.27
C GLN A 104 -10.72 -11.79 -22.34
N GLN A 105 -10.51 -10.48 -22.49
CA GLN A 105 -9.63 -9.72 -21.62
C GLN A 105 -10.47 -8.83 -20.70
N VAL A 106 -9.95 -8.56 -19.51
CA VAL A 106 -10.56 -7.64 -18.55
C VAL A 106 -9.58 -6.50 -18.31
N TYR A 107 -10.04 -5.29 -18.61
CA TYR A 107 -9.38 -4.08 -18.16
C TYR A 107 -9.99 -3.67 -16.83
N VAL A 108 -9.14 -3.53 -15.82
CA VAL A 108 -9.55 -3.20 -14.47
C VAL A 108 -9.01 -1.82 -14.13
N GLU A 109 -9.93 -0.94 -13.78
CA GLU A 109 -9.64 0.40 -13.28
C GLU A 109 -9.92 0.41 -11.77
N ALA A 110 -8.89 0.63 -10.97
CA ALA A 110 -9.04 0.81 -9.53
C ALA A 110 -8.81 2.28 -9.16
N VAL A 111 -9.60 2.78 -8.21
CA VAL A 111 -9.52 4.14 -7.70
C VAL A 111 -9.41 4.07 -6.18
N VAL A 112 -8.28 4.55 -5.68
CA VAL A 112 -7.97 4.64 -4.25
C VAL A 112 -8.00 6.11 -3.88
N MET A 113 -8.88 6.48 -2.95
CA MET A 113 -8.98 7.85 -2.44
C MET A 113 -8.71 7.85 -0.94
N GLU A 114 -7.73 8.64 -0.51
CA GLU A 114 -7.48 8.92 0.91
C GLU A 114 -7.62 10.41 1.20
N VAL A 115 -8.55 10.77 2.07
CA VAL A 115 -8.72 12.13 2.59
C VAL A 115 -8.36 12.12 4.07
N THR A 116 -7.29 12.83 4.41
CA THR A 116 -6.83 13.01 5.79
C THR A 116 -6.96 14.47 6.20
N LEU A 117 -7.85 14.75 7.14
CA LEU A 117 -8.06 16.05 7.76
C LEU A 117 -7.48 16.03 9.17
N ASN A 118 -6.60 16.95 9.49
CA ASN A 118 -6.03 17.11 10.81
C ASN A 118 -6.22 18.55 11.28
N ARG A 119 -7.08 18.73 12.27
CA ARG A 119 -7.34 20.02 12.92
C ARG A 119 -6.80 19.98 14.33
N GLN A 120 -5.89 20.88 14.64
CA GLN A 120 -5.35 21.07 15.98
C GLN A 120 -5.68 22.46 16.48
N ASN A 121 -6.45 22.55 17.56
CA ASN A 121 -6.76 23.79 18.26
C ASN A 121 -6.01 23.78 19.59
N GLN A 122 -5.19 24.79 19.81
CA GLN A 122 -4.43 24.99 21.03
C GLN A 122 -4.79 26.35 21.61
N ALA A 123 -5.19 26.36 22.88
CA ALA A 123 -5.47 27.59 23.61
C ALA A 123 -5.10 27.44 25.08
N GLY A 124 -4.31 28.37 25.60
CA GLY A 124 -3.89 28.35 26.99
C GLY A 124 -3.26 29.64 27.46
N LEU A 125 -3.19 29.79 28.79
CA LEU A 125 -2.50 30.87 29.46
C LEU A 125 -1.40 30.28 30.36
N VAL A 126 -0.18 30.76 30.15
CA VAL A 126 1.01 30.36 30.88
C VAL A 126 1.36 31.47 31.84
N TRP A 127 1.54 31.13 33.12
CA TRP A 127 1.97 32.05 34.16
C TRP A 127 3.37 31.68 34.64
N HIS A 128 4.15 32.69 34.99
CA HIS A 128 5.30 32.50 35.86
C HIS A 128 5.29 33.53 36.99
N THR A 129 5.87 33.12 38.10
CA THR A 129 6.15 33.95 39.26
C THR A 129 7.51 33.58 39.80
N GLY A 130 8.24 34.60 40.23
CA GLY A 130 9.49 34.45 40.95
C GLY A 130 9.43 35.29 42.22
N ALA A 131 10.13 34.82 43.25
CA ALA A 131 10.42 35.58 44.45
C ALA A 131 11.85 35.24 44.90
N PRO A 132 12.55 36.17 45.60
CA PRO A 132 13.77 35.81 46.31
C PRO A 132 13.43 34.73 47.34
N GLY A 133 14.16 33.63 47.30
CA GLY A 133 14.06 32.54 48.25
C GLY A 133 14.85 32.82 49.53
N PRO A 134 14.73 31.97 50.56
CA PRO A 134 15.50 32.12 51.78
C PRO A 134 17.01 32.06 51.48
N SER A 135 17.77 33.01 51.99
CA SER A 135 19.23 32.99 51.87
C SER A 135 19.78 31.81 52.68
N VAL A 136 20.56 30.96 52.02
CA VAL A 136 21.26 29.82 52.65
C VAL A 136 22.75 30.09 52.54
N ASP A 137 23.44 30.19 53.67
CA ASP A 137 24.88 30.49 53.75
C ASP A 137 25.33 31.77 53.01
N GLY A 138 24.49 32.81 52.99
CA GLY A 138 24.81 34.09 52.35
C GLY A 138 24.70 34.08 50.82
N ASN A 139 24.25 32.96 50.24
CA ASN A 139 23.90 32.88 48.83
C ASN A 139 22.41 33.20 48.66
N ASP A 140 22.13 34.13 47.75
CA ASP A 140 20.76 34.43 47.31
C ASP A 140 20.16 33.20 46.65
N SER A 141 18.96 32.80 47.09
CA SER A 141 18.20 31.73 46.44
C SER A 141 17.00 32.31 45.70
N LEU A 142 16.45 31.53 44.78
CA LEU A 142 15.31 31.90 43.94
C LEU A 142 14.19 30.90 44.20
N LEU A 143 13.01 31.41 44.57
CA LEU A 143 11.79 30.64 44.51
C LEU A 143 11.08 30.96 43.20
N PHE A 144 11.04 29.99 42.29
CA PHE A 144 10.44 30.16 40.97
C PHE A 144 9.33 29.14 40.76
N GLY A 145 8.18 29.61 40.29
CA GLY A 145 7.05 28.78 39.91
C GLY A 145 6.55 29.20 38.54
N ALA A 146 6.49 28.26 37.61
CA ALA A 146 5.88 28.48 36.31
C ALA A 146 4.94 27.34 35.96
N THR A 147 3.86 27.68 35.25
CA THR A 147 3.06 26.69 34.55
C THR A 147 3.73 26.43 33.20
N SER A 148 4.72 25.54 33.11
CA SER A 148 5.33 25.21 31.82
C SER A 148 4.42 24.25 31.05
N VAL A 149 3.82 24.71 29.95
CA VAL A 149 2.91 23.87 29.15
C VAL A 149 3.16 24.10 27.67
N GLY A 150 3.48 23.05 26.92
CA GLY A 150 3.62 23.09 25.46
C GLY A 150 4.94 23.67 24.94
N GLY A 151 6.01 23.65 25.75
CA GLY A 151 7.35 24.10 25.33
C GLY A 151 7.55 25.62 25.34
N LEU A 152 6.49 26.41 25.55
CA LEU A 152 6.61 27.86 25.74
C LEU A 152 7.02 28.19 27.17
N SER A 153 8.04 29.04 27.27
CA SER A 153 8.55 29.58 28.52
C SER A 153 8.14 31.04 28.62
N SER A 154 7.28 31.39 29.59
CA SER A 154 6.91 32.79 29.85
C SER A 154 8.07 33.65 30.37
N LEU A 155 9.23 33.03 30.62
CA LEU A 155 10.50 33.67 30.95
C LEU A 155 11.21 34.30 29.75
N SER A 156 10.97 33.78 28.54
CA SER A 156 11.62 34.25 27.31
C SER A 156 10.67 34.05 26.13
N ILE A 157 10.01 35.13 25.72
CA ILE A 157 9.15 35.13 24.54
C ILE A 157 10.07 35.30 23.33
N ASP A 158 10.55 34.19 22.78
CA ASP A 158 11.36 34.21 21.57
C ASP A 158 10.43 34.33 20.34
N PRO A 159 10.48 35.46 19.58
CA PRO A 159 9.56 35.70 18.46
C PRO A 159 9.63 34.62 17.37
N SER A 160 10.75 33.91 17.27
CA SER A 160 10.96 32.85 16.28
C SER A 160 10.23 31.54 16.60
N SER A 161 9.79 31.36 17.85
CA SER A 161 9.11 30.16 18.34
C SER A 161 7.59 30.29 18.45
N LEU A 162 7.05 31.48 18.12
CA LEU A 162 5.65 31.81 18.31
C LEU A 162 4.79 31.28 17.15
N LEU A 163 3.90 30.34 17.45
CA LEU A 163 2.85 29.86 16.55
C LEU A 163 1.50 30.46 16.97
N GLY A 164 0.79 31.08 16.02
CA GLY A 164 -0.54 31.65 16.22
C GLY A 164 -0.54 33.01 16.93
N LEU A 165 -1.67 33.35 17.56
CA LEU A 165 -1.81 34.54 18.39
C LEU A 165 -1.12 34.32 19.72
N THR A 166 -0.05 35.08 19.99
CA THR A 166 0.61 35.09 21.30
C THR A 166 0.62 36.50 21.86
N VAL A 167 0.12 36.68 23.08
CA VAL A 167 0.12 37.95 23.81
C VAL A 167 0.71 37.73 25.19
N GLY A 168 1.81 38.42 25.50
CA GLY A 168 2.52 38.30 26.77
C GLY A 168 2.54 39.62 27.54
N LEU A 169 2.42 39.54 28.86
CA LEU A 169 2.69 40.61 29.80
C LEU A 169 3.81 40.15 30.73
N GLN A 170 4.82 40.99 30.90
CA GLN A 170 5.99 40.70 31.72
C GLN A 170 6.18 41.84 32.73
N GLY A 171 6.30 41.49 34.00
CA GLY A 171 6.51 42.42 35.11
C GLY A 171 7.97 42.87 35.23
N PRO A 172 8.25 43.85 36.12
CA PRO A 172 9.61 44.32 36.39
C PRO A 172 10.51 43.18 36.88
N SER A 173 11.83 43.34 36.71
CA SER A 173 12.81 42.33 37.12
C SER A 173 12.77 42.10 38.64
N LEU A 174 13.13 40.90 39.07
CA LEU A 174 13.22 40.56 40.49
C LEU A 174 14.27 41.41 41.23
N ALA A 175 15.37 41.75 40.56
CA ALA A 175 16.40 42.63 41.11
C ALA A 175 15.84 44.03 41.40
N ASP A 176 15.07 44.60 40.47
CA ASP A 176 14.49 45.95 40.62
C ASP A 176 13.40 45.98 41.69
N LEU A 177 12.56 44.94 41.76
CA LEU A 177 11.44 44.89 42.70
C LEU A 177 11.89 44.76 44.17
N PHE A 178 12.98 44.02 44.41
CA PHE A 178 13.49 43.75 45.76
C PHE A 178 14.79 44.51 46.09
N ASN A 179 15.27 45.36 45.17
CA ASN A 179 16.51 46.13 45.29
C ASN A 179 17.72 45.24 45.64
N ILE A 180 17.81 44.09 44.96
CA ILE A 180 18.87 43.10 45.13
C ILE A 180 19.85 43.27 43.97
N ASP A 181 21.11 43.60 44.27
CA ASP A 181 22.18 43.75 43.27
C ASP A 181 22.75 42.38 42.89
N SER A 182 21.95 41.57 42.19
CA SER A 182 22.29 40.21 41.79
C SER A 182 22.14 40.02 40.27
N PRO A 183 23.22 39.69 39.53
CA PRO A 183 23.18 39.50 38.08
C PRO A 183 22.33 38.29 37.64
N LEU A 184 22.03 37.37 38.57
CA LEU A 184 21.10 36.27 38.35
C LEU A 184 19.62 36.72 38.32
N LEU A 185 19.29 37.81 39.01
CA LEU A 185 17.90 38.29 39.19
C LEU A 185 17.54 39.47 38.25
N SER A 186 18.53 40.13 37.65
CA SER A 186 18.37 41.33 36.82
C SER A 186 17.70 41.07 35.47
N GLY A 187 17.76 39.83 34.96
CA GLY A 187 17.09 39.41 33.72
C GLY A 187 15.78 38.65 33.92
N LEU A 188 15.42 38.32 35.17
CA LEU A 188 14.27 37.47 35.46
C LEU A 188 13.04 38.30 35.84
N PRO A 189 11.96 38.25 35.04
CA PRO A 189 10.71 38.92 35.40
C PRO A 189 10.05 38.32 36.64
N SER A 190 9.58 39.18 37.55
CA SER A 190 8.96 38.78 38.82
C SER A 190 7.60 38.08 38.65
N ILE A 191 6.81 38.53 37.68
CA ILE A 191 5.55 37.90 37.29
C ILE A 191 5.37 38.07 35.78
N GLY A 192 4.65 37.15 35.15
CA GLY A 192 4.18 37.36 33.80
C GLY A 192 3.22 36.29 33.34
N ALA A 193 2.52 36.64 32.28
CA ALA A 193 1.41 35.88 31.74
C ALA A 193 1.49 35.89 30.22
N VAL A 194 1.40 34.71 29.60
CA VAL A 194 1.45 34.55 28.15
C VAL A 194 0.23 33.78 27.68
N LEU A 195 -0.67 34.46 26.98
CA LEU A 195 -1.80 33.86 26.29
C LEU A 195 -1.34 33.39 24.92
N GLN A 196 -1.58 32.11 24.62
CA GLN A 196 -1.37 31.55 23.29
C GLN A 196 -2.68 30.93 22.77
N ALA A 197 -3.02 31.27 21.54
CA ALA A 197 -4.09 30.62 20.79
C ALA A 197 -3.64 30.34 19.36
N ALA A 198 -3.72 29.09 18.93
CA ALA A 198 -3.36 28.65 17.58
C ALA A 198 -4.37 27.61 17.09
N GLN A 199 -4.76 27.72 15.82
CA GLN A 199 -5.47 26.67 15.10
C GLN A 199 -4.64 26.30 13.86
N THR A 200 -4.30 25.01 13.77
CA THR A 200 -3.61 24.43 12.62
C THR A 200 -4.56 23.50 11.91
N ASP A 201 -4.87 23.81 10.66
CA ASP A 201 -5.67 22.97 9.77
C ASP A 201 -4.76 22.40 8.68
N ASN A 202 -4.58 21.08 8.68
CA ASN A 202 -3.89 20.35 7.62
C ASN A 202 -4.89 19.45 6.89
N ASN A 203 -4.97 19.58 5.57
CA ASN A 203 -5.84 18.78 4.71
C ASN A 203 -4.98 18.14 3.63
N VAL A 204 -4.95 16.81 3.63
CA VAL A 204 -4.21 15.99 2.68
C VAL A 204 -5.23 15.15 1.92
N ASN A 205 -5.11 15.18 0.60
CA ASN A 205 -5.99 14.43 -0.30
C ASN A 205 -5.13 13.66 -1.30
N ILE A 206 -5.30 12.35 -1.36
CA ILE A 206 -4.51 11.42 -2.18
C ILE A 206 -5.49 10.68 -3.09
N LEU A 207 -5.19 10.68 -4.38
CA LEU A 207 -5.90 9.91 -5.39
C LEU A 207 -4.88 9.04 -6.13
N SER A 208 -5.09 7.73 -6.12
CA SER A 208 -4.30 6.78 -6.89
C SER A 208 -5.23 6.00 -7.81
N THR A 209 -4.92 5.99 -9.12
CA THR A 209 -5.74 5.31 -10.13
C THR A 209 -4.93 4.26 -10.90
N PRO A 210 -4.51 3.15 -10.26
CA PRO A 210 -3.84 2.08 -10.98
C PRO A 210 -4.82 1.38 -11.92
N HIS A 211 -4.32 0.99 -13.10
CA HIS A 211 -5.08 0.23 -14.08
C HIS A 211 -4.25 -0.92 -14.65
N ILE A 212 -4.90 -2.04 -14.95
CA ILE A 212 -4.23 -3.22 -15.48
C ILE A 212 -5.14 -3.95 -16.47
N LEU A 213 -4.54 -4.51 -17.52
CA LEU A 213 -5.21 -5.36 -18.49
C LEU A 213 -4.75 -6.79 -18.26
N THR A 214 -5.68 -7.72 -18.22
CA THR A 214 -5.40 -9.14 -17.97
C THR A 214 -6.34 -10.04 -18.78
N MET A 215 -5.96 -11.29 -19.03
CA MET A 215 -6.85 -12.28 -19.64
C MET A 215 -7.78 -12.90 -18.59
N ASP A 216 -8.92 -13.42 -19.04
CA ASP A 216 -9.84 -14.16 -18.19
C ASP A 216 -9.15 -15.36 -17.53
N ASN A 217 -9.22 -15.47 -16.19
CA ASN A 217 -8.55 -16.45 -15.33
C ASN A 217 -7.01 -16.35 -15.25
N GLU A 218 -6.42 -15.22 -15.65
CA GLU A 218 -4.98 -14.98 -15.53
C GLU A 218 -4.68 -13.93 -14.47
N GLU A 219 -3.74 -14.22 -13.57
CA GLU A 219 -3.30 -13.25 -12.57
C GLU A 219 -2.43 -12.19 -13.23
N ALA A 220 -2.70 -10.92 -12.94
CA ALA A 220 -1.86 -9.82 -13.35
C ALA A 220 -1.46 -8.96 -12.15
N GLU A 221 -0.23 -8.48 -12.18
CA GLU A 221 0.38 -7.68 -11.11
C GLU A 221 0.97 -6.38 -11.69
N ILE A 222 0.73 -5.27 -10.98
CA ILE A 222 1.42 -4.01 -11.20
C ILE A 222 2.09 -3.58 -9.89
N VAL A 223 3.39 -3.30 -9.96
CA VAL A 223 4.19 -2.80 -8.83
C VAL A 223 4.76 -1.44 -9.21
N VAL A 224 4.46 -0.42 -8.40
CA VAL A 224 4.97 0.95 -8.55
C VAL A 224 5.58 1.35 -7.22
N GLY A 225 6.89 1.50 -7.16
CA GLY A 225 7.57 1.80 -5.91
C GLY A 225 8.91 2.48 -6.07
N GLU A 226 9.46 2.85 -4.93
CA GLU A 226 10.77 3.47 -4.80
C GLU A 226 11.65 2.63 -3.87
N ASN A 227 12.91 2.47 -4.26
CA ASN A 227 13.91 1.79 -3.45
C ASN A 227 14.70 2.82 -2.64
N ILE A 228 14.38 2.96 -1.35
CA ILE A 228 15.03 3.93 -0.47
C ILE A 228 16.22 3.31 0.28
N PRO A 229 17.42 3.92 0.23
CA PRO A 229 18.56 3.49 1.01
C PRO A 229 18.52 4.07 2.43
N PHE A 230 18.85 3.27 3.43
CA PHE A 230 19.06 3.74 4.80
C PHE A 230 20.29 3.06 5.44
N ILE A 231 20.83 3.71 6.46
CA ILE A 231 22.01 3.22 7.17
C ILE A 231 21.59 2.15 8.19
N SER A 232 21.97 0.90 7.94
CA SER A 232 21.63 -0.24 8.81
C SER A 232 22.68 -0.47 9.91
N GLY A 233 23.80 0.25 9.84
CA GLY A 233 24.88 0.12 10.81
C GLY A 233 26.04 1.05 10.50
N ILE A 234 26.52 1.73 11.54
CA ILE A 234 27.86 2.33 11.56
C ILE A 234 28.78 1.21 12.07
N ASN A 235 29.54 0.57 11.19
CA ASN A 235 30.65 -0.26 11.66
C ASN A 235 31.72 0.67 12.23
N SER A 236 31.61 1.04 13.50
CA SER A 236 32.67 1.75 14.21
C SER A 236 33.89 0.84 14.24
N GLY A 237 34.90 1.14 13.43
CA GLY A 237 36.13 0.35 13.28
C GLY A 237 37.05 0.34 14.50
N LEU A 238 36.51 0.35 15.72
CA LEU A 238 37.27 0.10 16.95
C LEU A 238 37.94 -1.29 16.93
N GLY A 239 37.45 -2.23 16.11
CA GLY A 239 38.11 -3.53 15.90
C GLY A 239 39.48 -3.45 15.20
N SER A 240 39.73 -2.41 14.39
CA SER A 240 41.02 -2.24 13.71
C SER A 240 42.13 -1.77 14.67
N LEU A 241 41.79 -0.97 15.69
CA LEU A 241 42.73 -0.47 16.69
C LEU A 241 43.30 -1.58 17.59
N GLY A 242 42.49 -2.61 17.91
CA GLY A 242 42.96 -3.79 18.65
C GLY A 242 43.96 -4.66 17.85
N SER A 243 43.83 -4.67 16.52
CA SER A 243 44.76 -5.38 15.63
C SER A 243 46.08 -4.62 15.42
N LEU A 244 46.03 -3.29 15.41
CA LEU A 244 47.22 -2.43 15.35
C LEU A 244 48.00 -2.44 16.67
N ALA A 245 47.32 -2.42 17.82
CA ALA A 245 47.95 -2.61 19.13
C ALA A 245 48.62 -3.98 19.28
N SER A 246 48.09 -5.01 18.62
CA SER A 246 48.73 -6.34 18.57
C SER A 246 49.92 -6.38 17.60
N SER A 247 49.97 -5.49 16.60
CA SER A 247 51.06 -5.42 15.63
C SER A 247 52.29 -4.62 16.10
N LEU A 248 52.13 -3.78 17.14
CA LEU A 248 53.25 -3.02 17.72
C LEU A 248 54.00 -3.74 18.84
N GLY A 249 53.62 -4.97 19.19
CA GLY A 249 54.26 -5.73 20.26
C GLY A 249 53.93 -5.13 21.63
N GLY A 250 53.33 -5.94 22.51
CA GLY A 250 52.87 -5.50 23.83
C GLY A 250 53.95 -4.74 24.60
N GLY A 251 53.77 -3.43 24.72
CA GLY A 251 54.63 -2.52 25.45
C GLY A 251 53.86 -1.27 25.86
N ASP A 252 53.52 -1.20 27.15
CA ASP A 252 52.97 -0.07 27.91
C ASP A 252 51.78 0.72 27.34
N LEU A 253 50.57 0.29 27.73
CA LEU A 253 49.28 0.97 27.45
C LEU A 253 48.96 2.10 28.46
N SER A 254 49.87 2.41 29.39
CA SER A 254 49.60 3.31 30.53
C SER A 254 49.94 4.79 30.28
N SER A 255 50.62 5.13 29.17
CA SER A 255 51.08 6.50 28.87
C SER A 255 50.27 7.25 27.80
N LEU A 256 49.19 6.65 27.28
CA LEU A 256 48.34 7.24 26.22
C LEU A 256 47.08 7.93 26.75
N GLY A 257 47.09 8.37 28.02
CA GLY A 257 45.96 9.02 28.71
C GLY A 257 45.48 10.36 28.14
N ASN A 258 45.81 10.71 26.88
CA ASN A 258 45.37 11.95 26.25
C ASN A 258 45.04 11.83 24.75
N LEU A 259 44.54 10.68 24.28
CA LEU A 259 44.02 10.52 22.91
C LEU A 259 42.48 10.61 22.83
N SER A 260 41.80 10.85 23.95
CA SER A 260 40.36 11.16 23.96
C SER A 260 40.03 12.53 23.35
N SER A 261 41.00 13.43 23.24
CA SER A 261 40.84 14.75 22.61
C SER A 261 41.01 14.74 21.09
N LEU A 262 41.79 13.80 20.54
CA LEU A 262 41.96 13.60 19.08
C LEU A 262 40.82 12.81 18.44
N GLY A 263 39.98 12.14 19.24
CA GLY A 263 38.73 11.50 18.79
C GLY A 263 37.64 12.48 18.39
N SER A 264 37.79 13.77 18.71
CA SER A 264 36.83 14.84 18.35
C SER A 264 37.27 15.68 17.14
N SER A 265 38.57 15.73 16.82
CA SER A 265 39.11 16.52 15.71
C SER A 265 39.36 15.71 14.42
N LEU A 266 39.05 14.42 14.42
CA LEU A 266 39.16 13.54 13.24
C LEU A 266 37.78 13.18 12.65
N GLY A 267 36.78 14.04 12.82
CA GLY A 267 35.47 13.95 12.15
C GLY A 267 35.51 14.23 10.63
N GLY A 268 36.66 14.06 9.96
CA GLY A 268 36.89 14.49 8.58
C GLY A 268 37.75 13.56 7.71
N LEU A 269 38.16 12.38 8.18
CA LEU A 269 38.87 11.39 7.37
C LEU A 269 38.00 10.13 7.25
N GLY A 270 37.21 10.08 6.18
CA GLY A 270 36.37 8.95 5.77
C GLY A 270 37.18 7.72 5.37
N GLY A 271 37.73 7.03 6.36
CA GLY A 271 38.35 5.72 6.21
C GLY A 271 38.48 5.09 7.58
N LEU A 272 37.90 3.89 7.75
CA LEU A 272 37.91 2.99 8.91
C LEU A 272 36.53 2.67 9.54
N GLY A 273 35.42 2.95 8.86
CA GLY A 273 34.13 2.35 9.23
C GLY A 273 33.19 2.30 8.03
N GLY A 274 32.97 1.10 7.48
CA GLY A 274 32.02 0.93 6.38
C GLY A 274 30.59 1.16 6.87
N VAL A 275 29.92 2.18 6.36
CA VAL A 275 28.48 2.35 6.54
C VAL A 275 27.80 1.25 5.73
N SER A 276 27.13 0.31 6.40
CA SER A 276 26.31 -0.68 5.70
C SER A 276 24.99 -0.02 5.32
N VAL A 277 24.80 0.19 4.02
CA VAL A 277 23.56 0.73 3.46
C VAL A 277 22.64 -0.43 3.13
N GLN A 278 21.49 -0.50 3.80
CA GLN A 278 20.42 -1.43 3.47
C GLN A 278 19.39 -0.68 2.61
N ARG A 279 18.79 -1.37 1.65
CA ARG A 279 17.74 -0.84 0.81
C ARG A 279 16.41 -1.48 1.20
N GLN A 280 15.37 -0.65 1.32
CA GLN A 280 13.99 -1.09 1.51
C GLN A 280 13.19 -0.63 0.30
N ASP A 281 12.47 -1.56 -0.33
CA ASP A 281 11.48 -1.22 -1.35
C ASP A 281 10.19 -0.79 -0.66
N VAL A 282 9.65 0.33 -1.10
CA VAL A 282 8.34 0.86 -0.68
C VAL A 282 7.53 0.98 -1.95
N ALA A 283 6.52 0.12 -2.10
CA ALA A 283 5.76 0.01 -3.34
C ALA A 283 4.24 -0.04 -3.11
N LEU A 284 3.51 0.48 -4.09
CA LEU A 284 2.13 0.14 -4.36
C LEU A 284 2.13 -1.12 -5.23
N THR A 285 1.53 -2.19 -4.73
CA THR A 285 1.34 -3.47 -5.42
C THR A 285 -0.15 -3.72 -5.57
N LEU A 286 -0.58 -3.97 -6.80
CA LEU A 286 -1.95 -4.37 -7.12
C LEU A 286 -1.92 -5.67 -7.92
N ARG A 287 -2.50 -6.72 -7.35
CA ARG A 287 -2.65 -8.04 -7.96
C ARG A 287 -4.12 -8.32 -8.18
N ILE A 288 -4.47 -8.77 -9.39
CA ILE A 288 -5.86 -9.00 -9.77
C ILE A 288 -5.96 -10.28 -10.60
N THR A 289 -6.90 -11.14 -10.23
CA THR A 289 -7.30 -12.32 -11.02
C THR A 289 -8.78 -12.19 -11.38
N PRO A 290 -9.11 -11.91 -12.65
CA PRO A 290 -10.48 -11.82 -13.11
C PRO A 290 -11.02 -13.18 -13.54
N GLN A 291 -12.33 -13.35 -13.42
CA GLN A 291 -13.07 -14.49 -13.95
C GLN A 291 -14.40 -14.00 -14.51
N ILE A 292 -14.63 -14.21 -15.80
CA ILE A 292 -15.82 -13.73 -16.51
C ILE A 292 -16.88 -14.83 -16.54
N ASN A 293 -18.10 -14.47 -16.16
CA ASN A 293 -19.28 -15.33 -16.30
C ASN A 293 -20.06 -15.01 -17.58
N GLU A 294 -20.86 -15.96 -18.06
CA GLU A 294 -21.71 -15.79 -19.26
C GLU A 294 -22.73 -14.64 -19.14
N SER A 295 -23.10 -14.25 -17.91
CA SER A 295 -23.99 -13.11 -17.64
C SER A 295 -23.28 -11.75 -17.62
N ASN A 296 -22.05 -11.63 -18.12
CA ASN A 296 -21.20 -10.42 -18.08
C ASN A 296 -20.91 -9.92 -16.65
N PHE A 297 -20.92 -10.82 -15.67
CA PHE A 297 -20.39 -10.56 -14.33
C PHE A 297 -18.94 -10.99 -14.27
N VAL A 298 -18.09 -10.11 -13.81
CA VAL A 298 -16.67 -10.37 -13.57
C VAL A 298 -16.48 -10.58 -12.07
N ARG A 299 -16.08 -11.79 -11.70
CA ARG A 299 -15.55 -12.08 -10.36
C ARG A 299 -14.09 -11.66 -10.34
N LEU A 300 -13.70 -10.84 -9.38
CA LEU A 300 -12.37 -10.31 -9.25
C LEU A 300 -11.82 -10.68 -7.88
N GLU A 301 -10.71 -11.39 -7.86
CA GLU A 301 -9.88 -11.56 -6.68
C GLU A 301 -8.79 -10.49 -6.71
N ILE A 302 -8.76 -9.63 -5.69
CA ILE A 302 -7.92 -8.44 -5.65
C ILE A 302 -7.09 -8.46 -4.38
N GLU A 303 -5.79 -8.22 -4.55
CA GLU A 303 -4.87 -7.92 -3.47
C GLU A 303 -4.21 -6.58 -3.75
N GLU A 304 -4.51 -5.59 -2.91
CA GLU A 304 -3.88 -4.28 -2.95
C GLU A 304 -3.01 -4.10 -1.71
N GLN A 305 -1.80 -3.58 -1.92
CA GLN A 305 -0.88 -3.18 -0.88
C GLN A 305 -0.30 -1.82 -1.24
N VAL A 306 -0.38 -0.87 -0.31
CA VAL A 306 0.22 0.46 -0.43
C VAL A 306 1.18 0.65 0.74
N GLU A 307 2.46 0.76 0.43
CA GLU A 307 3.49 1.12 1.39
C GLU A 307 3.90 2.58 1.24
N ASP A 308 4.09 3.27 2.36
CA ASP A 308 4.51 4.68 2.38
C ASP A 308 5.55 4.93 3.48
N VAL A 309 6.43 5.92 3.30
CA VAL A 309 7.48 6.27 4.25
C VAL A 309 7.00 7.40 5.16
N GLN A 310 6.79 7.11 6.45
CA GLN A 310 6.31 8.10 7.41
C GLN A 310 7.43 9.04 7.89
N SER A 311 8.62 8.51 8.17
CA SER A 311 9.77 9.28 8.65
C SER A 311 11.06 8.47 8.54
N ILE A 312 12.19 9.14 8.30
CA ILE A 312 13.52 8.52 8.30
C ILE A 312 14.23 8.89 9.59
N ASP A 313 14.37 7.94 10.51
CA ASP A 313 15.20 8.11 11.71
C ASP A 313 16.67 7.82 11.34
N PRO A 314 17.62 8.75 11.61
CA PRO A 314 19.03 8.54 11.31
C PRO A 314 19.66 7.34 12.04
N VAL A 315 19.07 6.87 13.13
CA VAL A 315 19.62 5.79 13.98
C VAL A 315 18.82 4.50 13.82
N LEU A 316 17.49 4.58 13.81
CA LEU A 316 16.60 3.41 13.79
C LEU A 316 16.12 3.00 12.39
N GLY A 317 16.39 3.81 11.36
CA GLY A 317 15.96 3.56 9.98
C GLY A 317 14.56 4.12 9.66
N PRO A 318 14.05 3.84 8.45
CA PRO A 318 12.77 4.37 7.99
C PRO A 318 11.61 3.69 8.71
N ARG A 319 10.63 4.48 9.15
CA ARG A 319 9.32 3.99 9.57
C ARG A 319 8.41 3.97 8.35
N THR A 320 7.97 2.79 7.95
CA THR A 320 7.00 2.62 6.86
C THR A 320 5.60 2.38 7.42
N THR A 321 4.58 2.84 6.69
CA THR A 321 3.17 2.53 6.93
C THR A 321 2.70 1.63 5.81
N THR A 322 2.12 0.48 6.16
CA THR A 322 1.55 -0.45 5.18
C THR A 322 0.03 -0.43 5.29
N ARG A 323 -0.63 -0.34 4.14
CA ARG A 323 -2.09 -0.47 3.99
C ARG A 323 -2.32 -1.65 3.06
N GLN A 324 -3.16 -2.61 3.45
CA GLN A 324 -3.42 -3.81 2.64
C GLN A 324 -4.92 -4.12 2.61
N ALA A 325 -5.42 -4.48 1.42
CA ALA A 325 -6.79 -4.93 1.19
C ALA A 325 -6.77 -6.22 0.36
N ARG A 326 -7.41 -7.28 0.86
CA ARG A 326 -7.60 -8.55 0.14
C ARG A 326 -9.09 -8.85 0.10
N THR A 327 -9.64 -9.03 -1.08
CA THR A 327 -11.08 -9.13 -1.26
C THR A 327 -11.43 -9.86 -2.56
N THR A 328 -12.64 -10.41 -2.59
CA THR A 328 -13.23 -11.00 -3.78
C THR A 328 -14.58 -10.35 -4.02
N VAL A 329 -14.73 -9.70 -5.16
CA VAL A 329 -15.96 -8.99 -5.54
C VAL A 329 -16.51 -9.53 -6.84
N VAL A 330 -17.83 -9.53 -6.99
CA VAL A 330 -18.49 -9.84 -8.25
C VAL A 330 -19.16 -8.58 -8.73
N VAL A 331 -18.77 -8.11 -9.91
CA VAL A 331 -19.15 -6.81 -10.45
C VAL A 331 -19.62 -7.02 -11.87
N GLN A 332 -20.66 -6.31 -12.28
CA GLN A 332 -21.08 -6.33 -13.68
C GLN A 332 -20.11 -5.50 -14.54
N ASP A 333 -19.97 -5.86 -15.81
CA ASP A 333 -19.24 -5.05 -16.79
C ASP A 333 -19.68 -3.56 -16.76
N GLN A 334 -18.70 -2.65 -16.78
CA GLN A 334 -18.90 -1.19 -16.76
C GLN A 334 -19.70 -0.69 -15.55
N GLN A 335 -19.65 -1.40 -14.43
CA GLN A 335 -20.21 -0.92 -13.16
C GLN A 335 -19.11 -0.76 -12.14
N THR A 336 -19.18 0.34 -11.40
CA THR A 336 -18.26 0.60 -10.31
C THR A 336 -18.82 -0.03 -9.04
N VAL A 337 -17.99 -0.78 -8.34
CA VAL A 337 -18.27 -1.25 -6.98
C VAL A 337 -17.35 -0.54 -6.00
N VAL A 338 -17.89 -0.20 -4.83
CA VAL A 338 -17.07 0.17 -3.68
C VAL A 338 -16.67 -1.12 -2.98
N ILE A 339 -15.40 -1.47 -3.09
CA ILE A 339 -14.85 -2.72 -2.55
C ILE A 339 -14.68 -2.62 -1.03
N GLY A 340 -14.34 -1.42 -0.57
CA GLY A 340 -14.11 -1.17 0.85
C GLY A 340 -13.78 0.28 1.14
N GLY A 341 -13.66 0.57 2.43
CA GLY A 341 -13.21 1.85 2.93
C GLY A 341 -12.94 1.80 4.42
N LEU A 342 -12.13 2.74 4.90
CA LEU A 342 -11.86 2.94 6.32
C LEU A 342 -12.22 4.38 6.65
N MET A 343 -13.20 4.57 7.52
CA MET A 343 -13.49 5.87 8.12
C MET A 343 -13.02 5.84 9.57
N ARG A 344 -12.08 6.70 9.91
CA ARG A 344 -11.53 6.82 11.26
C ARG A 344 -11.58 8.26 11.71
N ASP A 345 -12.31 8.49 12.79
CA ASP A 345 -12.32 9.74 13.51
C ASP A 345 -11.60 9.56 14.85
N THR A 346 -10.52 10.31 15.07
CA THR A 346 -9.77 10.31 16.32
C THR A 346 -9.85 11.69 16.96
N PHE A 347 -10.40 11.75 18.18
CA PHE A 347 -10.47 12.95 18.99
C PHE A 347 -9.53 12.81 20.18
N VAL A 348 -8.54 13.69 20.28
CA VAL A 348 -7.61 13.76 21.40
C VAL A 348 -7.75 15.14 22.04
N GLU A 349 -8.05 15.17 23.34
CA GLU A 349 -8.12 16.40 24.12
C GLU A 349 -7.16 16.29 25.30
N ASP A 350 -6.07 17.05 25.23
CA ASP A 350 -5.08 17.17 26.31
C ASP A 350 -5.38 18.43 27.11
N VAL A 351 -5.60 18.28 28.42
CA VAL A 351 -5.86 19.39 29.34
C VAL A 351 -4.83 19.39 30.44
N SER A 352 -3.91 20.36 30.39
CA SER A 352 -2.98 20.64 31.48
C SER A 352 -3.54 21.78 32.33
N LYS A 353 -3.71 21.60 33.64
CA LYS A 353 -4.31 22.61 34.50
C LYS A 353 -3.65 22.68 35.88
N VAL A 354 -3.72 23.85 36.51
CA VAL A 354 -3.38 24.01 37.93
C VAL A 354 -4.48 23.34 38.78
N PRO A 355 -4.14 22.46 39.74
CA PRO A 355 -5.13 21.85 40.63
C PRO A 355 -5.95 22.92 41.36
N ILE A 356 -7.26 22.69 41.56
CA ILE A 356 -8.22 23.62 42.18
C ILE A 356 -8.57 24.83 41.30
N LEU A 357 -7.59 25.67 40.93
CA LEU A 357 -7.82 26.91 40.17
C LEU A 357 -8.33 26.64 38.74
N GLY A 358 -7.87 25.56 38.12
CA GLY A 358 -8.31 25.16 36.77
C GLY A 358 -9.73 24.60 36.70
N ASP A 359 -10.34 24.26 37.84
CA ASP A 359 -11.68 23.66 37.93
C ASP A 359 -12.79 24.69 38.20
N ILE A 360 -12.42 25.95 38.50
CA ILE A 360 -13.41 27.00 38.78
C ILE A 360 -14.14 27.37 37.48
N PRO A 361 -15.49 27.41 37.47
CA PRO A 361 -16.23 27.86 36.30
C PRO A 361 -15.83 29.29 35.90
N VAL A 362 -15.85 29.58 34.60
CA VAL A 362 -15.42 30.86 33.98
C VAL A 362 -13.90 31.08 34.06
N ILE A 363 -13.34 31.25 35.26
CA ILE A 363 -11.93 31.63 35.47
C ILE A 363 -10.94 30.48 35.26
N GLY A 364 -11.38 29.22 35.33
CA GLY A 364 -10.52 28.04 35.13
C GLY A 364 -9.87 27.98 33.74
N HIS A 365 -10.44 28.64 32.73
CA HIS A 365 -9.83 28.77 31.39
C HIS A 365 -8.48 29.49 31.42
N PHE A 366 -8.25 30.38 32.39
CA PHE A 366 -6.98 31.09 32.56
C PHE A 366 -5.92 30.26 33.29
N PHE A 367 -6.31 29.13 33.89
CA PHE A 367 -5.42 28.25 34.66
C PHE A 367 -5.32 26.85 34.04
N ARG A 368 -5.78 26.70 32.79
CA ARG A 368 -5.67 25.47 32.01
C ARG A 368 -5.23 25.78 30.58
N ASN A 369 -4.53 24.84 29.99
CA ASN A 369 -4.18 24.83 28.58
C ASN A 369 -4.84 23.60 27.96
N THR A 370 -5.59 23.83 26.88
CA THR A 370 -6.29 22.78 26.15
C THR A 370 -5.71 22.66 24.75
N THR A 371 -5.29 21.44 24.41
CA THR A 371 -4.93 21.07 23.05
C THR A 371 -5.95 20.05 22.58
N ARG A 372 -6.73 20.41 21.57
CA ARG A 372 -7.72 19.55 20.93
C ARG A 372 -7.23 19.19 19.55
N ARG A 373 -7.03 17.91 19.29
CA ARG A 373 -6.64 17.38 17.98
C ARG A 373 -7.75 16.47 17.47
N THR A 374 -8.27 16.82 16.30
CA THR A 374 -9.24 16.01 15.55
C THR A 374 -8.57 15.54 14.28
N VAL A 375 -8.40 14.22 14.15
CA VAL A 375 -7.89 13.59 12.93
C VAL A 375 -9.00 12.76 12.32
N LYS A 376 -9.38 13.08 11.09
CA LYS A 376 -10.34 12.32 10.29
C LYS A 376 -9.61 11.73 9.09
N THR A 377 -9.67 10.42 8.94
CA THR A 377 -9.09 9.71 7.80
C THR A 377 -10.20 8.91 7.13
N ASN A 378 -10.43 9.20 5.85
CA ASN A 378 -11.39 8.49 5.00
C ASN A 378 -10.62 7.86 3.85
N LEU A 379 -10.60 6.53 3.81
CA LEU A 379 -10.09 5.75 2.69
C LEU A 379 -11.28 5.14 1.95
N LEU A 380 -11.34 5.27 0.64
CA LEU A 380 -12.32 4.62 -0.23
C LEU A 380 -11.59 3.88 -1.35
N LEU A 381 -11.94 2.62 -1.56
CA LEU A 381 -11.46 1.79 -2.66
C LEU A 381 -12.62 1.45 -3.59
N LEU A 382 -12.50 1.89 -4.84
CA LEU A 382 -13.46 1.58 -5.89
C LEU A 382 -12.78 0.82 -7.02
N LEU A 383 -13.58 0.03 -7.72
CA LEU A 383 -13.11 -0.67 -8.89
C LEU A 383 -14.20 -0.76 -9.94
N THR A 384 -13.76 -0.68 -11.19
CA THR A 384 -14.62 -0.80 -12.37
C THR A 384 -13.95 -1.76 -13.36
N PRO A 385 -14.53 -2.96 -13.60
CA PRO A 385 -14.06 -3.84 -14.66
C PRO A 385 -14.72 -3.51 -15.99
N TYR A 386 -13.95 -3.72 -17.06
CA TYR A 386 -14.39 -3.60 -18.45
C TYR A 386 -13.98 -4.87 -19.20
N ILE A 387 -14.96 -5.57 -19.77
CA ILE A 387 -14.72 -6.75 -20.60
C ILE A 387 -14.38 -6.29 -22.01
N ILE A 388 -13.17 -6.59 -22.46
CA ILE A 388 -12.67 -6.28 -23.81
C ILE A 388 -12.82 -7.52 -24.68
N ARG A 389 -13.63 -7.39 -25.74
CA ARG A 389 -13.87 -8.44 -26.73
C ARG A 389 -13.06 -8.19 -27.99
N ASP A 390 -12.99 -6.94 -28.44
CA ASP A 390 -12.26 -6.53 -29.63
C ASP A 390 -11.10 -5.56 -29.29
N PRO A 391 -9.93 -5.64 -29.96
CA PRO A 391 -8.84 -4.69 -29.73
C PRO A 391 -9.20 -3.24 -30.06
N SER A 392 -10.18 -3.00 -30.95
CA SER A 392 -10.64 -1.65 -31.29
C SER A 392 -11.39 -0.97 -30.13
N ASP A 393 -12.18 -1.73 -29.38
CA ASP A 393 -12.92 -1.26 -28.20
C ASP A 393 -11.96 -0.70 -27.13
N PHE A 394 -10.79 -1.32 -26.95
CA PHE A 394 -9.82 -0.91 -25.94
C PHE A 394 -9.29 0.50 -26.17
N GLN A 395 -8.88 0.85 -27.40
CA GLN A 395 -8.30 2.17 -27.67
C GLN A 395 -9.32 3.29 -27.47
N GLU A 396 -10.58 3.05 -27.81
CA GLU A 396 -11.66 4.00 -27.62
C GLU A 396 -11.96 4.19 -26.12
N ILE A 397 -12.14 3.08 -25.39
CA ILE A 397 -12.37 3.11 -23.94
C ILE A 397 -11.21 3.80 -23.23
N PHE A 398 -9.98 3.44 -23.56
CA PHE A 398 -8.78 3.98 -22.93
C PHE A 398 -8.64 5.49 -23.17
N ARG A 399 -8.75 5.96 -24.42
CA ARG A 399 -8.67 7.41 -24.72
C ARG A 399 -9.76 8.20 -24.02
N ARG A 400 -11.00 7.69 -24.05
CA ARG A 400 -12.13 8.31 -23.36
C ARG A 400 -11.89 8.39 -21.85
N LYS A 401 -11.42 7.31 -21.23
CA LYS A 401 -11.15 7.27 -19.79
C LYS A 401 -9.99 8.15 -19.37
N MET A 402 -8.95 8.23 -20.18
CA MET A 402 -7.84 9.14 -19.92
C MET A 402 -8.29 10.60 -19.95
N GLN A 403 -9.20 10.98 -20.86
CA GLN A 403 -9.79 12.32 -20.88
C GLN A 403 -10.65 12.60 -19.64
N GLU A 404 -11.57 11.69 -19.29
CA GLU A 404 -12.39 11.81 -18.06
C GLU A 404 -11.51 11.94 -16.81
N ARG A 405 -10.38 11.22 -16.77
CA ARG A 405 -9.41 11.29 -15.68
C ARG A 405 -8.69 12.63 -15.65
N GLU A 406 -8.24 13.16 -16.79
CA GLU A 406 -7.61 14.47 -16.85
C GLU A 406 -8.55 15.59 -16.38
N GLU A 407 -9.83 15.52 -16.76
CA GLU A 407 -10.88 16.41 -16.29
C GLU A 407 -11.12 16.28 -14.78
N PHE A 408 -11.16 15.04 -14.26
CA PHE A 408 -11.27 14.79 -12.82
C PHE A 408 -10.08 15.32 -12.04
N LEU A 409 -8.85 15.08 -12.52
CA LEU A 409 -7.63 15.57 -11.87
C LEU A 409 -7.60 17.10 -11.84
N ALA A 410 -8.07 17.76 -12.90
CA ALA A 410 -8.19 19.21 -12.94
C ALA A 410 -9.17 19.75 -11.87
N TYR A 411 -10.28 19.04 -11.63
CA TYR A 411 -11.23 19.37 -10.57
C TYR A 411 -10.68 19.06 -9.17
N PHE A 412 -10.13 17.86 -8.98
CA PHE A 412 -9.63 17.40 -7.69
C PHE A 412 -8.41 18.20 -7.22
N GLY A 413 -7.62 18.73 -8.15
CA GLY A 413 -6.42 19.52 -7.89
C GLY A 413 -6.67 21.02 -7.67
N HIS A 414 -7.84 21.57 -7.99
CA HIS A 414 -8.14 23.00 -7.86
C HIS A 414 -9.36 23.25 -6.96
N ARG A 415 -9.16 24.06 -5.91
CA ARG A 415 -10.17 24.43 -4.90
C ARG A 415 -11.37 25.24 -5.42
N ASP A 416 -11.43 25.59 -6.70
CA ASP A 416 -12.49 26.44 -7.24
C ASP A 416 -13.64 25.59 -7.80
N ALA A 417 -14.70 25.50 -6.98
CA ALA A 417 -15.95 24.80 -7.22
C ALA A 417 -16.84 25.41 -8.34
N SER A 418 -16.27 25.88 -9.45
CA SER A 418 -17.01 26.56 -10.52
C SER A 418 -16.93 25.91 -11.90
N TYR A 419 -16.54 24.63 -11.98
CA TYR A 419 -16.66 23.86 -13.22
C TYR A 419 -17.73 22.78 -13.04
N MET A 420 -18.92 23.01 -13.59
CA MET A 420 -19.90 21.95 -13.79
C MET A 420 -19.56 21.28 -15.12
N ALA A 421 -19.11 20.03 -15.10
CA ALA A 421 -19.06 19.21 -16.30
C ALA A 421 -20.46 19.21 -16.94
N GLY A 422 -20.54 19.48 -18.24
CA GLY A 422 -21.81 19.47 -18.95
C GLY A 422 -22.44 18.09 -18.85
N ILE A 423 -23.62 18.00 -18.23
CA ILE A 423 -24.34 16.73 -18.06
C ILE A 423 -24.81 16.27 -19.44
N ASP A 424 -24.12 15.27 -20.01
CA ASP A 424 -24.54 14.60 -21.25
C ASP A 424 -25.49 13.44 -20.90
N TYR A 425 -26.80 13.72 -20.90
CA TYR A 425 -27.86 12.76 -20.56
C TYR A 425 -27.99 11.56 -21.52
N ALA A 426 -27.21 11.53 -22.61
CA ALA A 426 -27.17 10.40 -23.54
C ALA A 426 -26.15 9.31 -23.14
N ARG A 427 -25.32 9.54 -22.11
CA ARG A 427 -24.26 8.62 -21.66
C ARG A 427 -24.57 8.05 -20.27
N LYS A 428 -24.09 6.82 -20.02
CA LYS A 428 -24.11 6.20 -18.69
C LYS A 428 -23.00 6.84 -17.85
N ASP A 429 -23.34 7.37 -16.68
CA ASP A 429 -22.39 8.06 -15.80
C ASP A 429 -21.23 7.14 -15.39
N GLY A 430 -20.00 7.58 -15.60
CA GLY A 430 -18.79 6.90 -15.13
C GLY A 430 -18.57 7.11 -13.63
N PRO A 431 -17.67 6.32 -12.99
CA PRO A 431 -17.31 6.47 -11.58
C PRO A 431 -16.94 7.91 -11.23
N MET A 432 -16.12 8.56 -12.06
CA MET A 432 -15.70 9.94 -11.88
C MET A 432 -16.91 10.90 -11.85
N GLN A 433 -17.85 10.75 -12.78
CA GLN A 433 -19.06 11.55 -12.87
C GLN A 433 -20.00 11.36 -11.67
N SER A 434 -20.14 10.13 -11.18
CA SER A 434 -20.89 9.85 -9.95
C SER A 434 -20.22 10.43 -8.69
N MET A 435 -18.89 10.46 -8.64
CA MET A 435 -18.13 11.13 -7.59
C MET A 435 -18.32 12.64 -7.65
N PHE A 436 -18.29 13.23 -8.85
CA PHE A 436 -18.61 14.64 -9.04
C PHE A 436 -19.97 15.00 -8.44
N GLU A 437 -21.01 14.20 -8.71
CA GLU A 437 -22.35 14.43 -8.17
C GLU A 437 -22.40 14.30 -6.64
N THR A 438 -21.73 13.29 -6.09
CA THR A 438 -21.69 13.05 -4.64
C THR A 438 -20.89 14.14 -3.90
N ILE A 439 -19.76 14.58 -4.45
CA ILE A 439 -18.93 15.64 -3.87
C ILE A 439 -19.61 17.01 -4.01
N ALA A 440 -20.31 17.28 -5.11
CA ALA A 440 -21.03 18.55 -5.28
C ALA A 440 -22.26 18.67 -4.36
N MET A 441 -22.82 17.55 -3.89
CA MET A 441 -23.94 17.52 -2.92
C MET A 441 -23.51 17.55 -1.44
N ALA A 442 -22.25 17.21 -1.13
CA ALA A 442 -21.71 17.16 0.23
C ALA A 442 -21.04 18.49 0.62
#